data_AF-A0AAW8HFK3-F1
#
_entry.id   AF-A0AAW8HFK3-F1
#
_cell.length_a   1.000
_cell.length_b   1.000
_cell.length_c   1.000
_cell.angle_alpha   90.00
_cell.angle_beta   90.00
_cell.angle_gamma   90.00
#
_symmetry.space_group_name_H-M   'P 1'
#
loop_
_entity.id
_entity.type
_entity.pdbx_description
1 polymer ?
#
loop_
_entity_poly.entity_id
_entity_poly.type
_entity_poly.pdbx_seq_one_letter_code
_entity_poly.pdbx_strand_id
1 'polypeptide(L)' 'MSGFFSNESPLSLAQARAVAAGYQNVFIENLQPAGHFQIAIRNHRDHDRQLIWRNWNYEPDAYDALNSHLQSHGLKAS' A
#
# COMPACT_ATOMS: atom_id res chain seq x y z
N MET A 1 -13.93 -8.57 14.74
CA MET A 1 -12.72 -9.33 14.38
C MET A 1 -11.62 -8.34 14.06
N SER A 2 -10.83 -8.00 15.08
CA SER A 2 -9.75 -7.01 15.00
C SER A 2 -8.47 -7.74 14.60
N GLY A 3 -8.20 -7.81 13.29
CA GLY A 3 -6.99 -8.42 12.77
C GLY A 3 -5.79 -7.53 13.10
N PHE A 4 -4.89 -8.04 13.94
CA PHE A 4 -3.61 -7.45 14.28
C PHE A 4 -2.74 -7.31 13.02
N PHE A 5 -2.85 -6.19 12.31
CA PHE A 5 -1.74 -5.71 11.51
C PHE A 5 -0.89 -4.85 12.44
N SER A 6 0.26 -5.37 12.87
CA SER A 6 1.22 -4.61 13.68
C SER A 6 1.49 -3.25 13.04
N ASN A 7 1.38 -2.20 13.84
CA ASN A 7 1.49 -0.79 13.46
C ASN A 7 2.96 -0.36 13.22
N GLU A 8 3.80 -1.28 12.76
CA GLU A 8 5.26 -1.12 12.76
C GLU A 8 5.79 -1.02 11.34
N SER A 9 6.47 0.10 11.05
CA SER A 9 7.40 0.19 9.94
C SER A 9 8.69 -0.58 10.30
N PRO A 10 9.34 -1.25 9.34
CA PRO A 10 9.03 -1.27 7.91
C PRO A 10 7.83 -2.16 7.57
N LEU A 11 7.02 -1.72 6.59
CA LEU A 11 5.93 -2.51 6.04
C LEU A 11 6.50 -3.79 5.39
N SER A 12 6.08 -4.95 5.88
CA SER A 12 6.52 -6.23 5.32
C SER A 12 5.88 -6.50 3.95
N LEU A 13 6.57 -7.27 3.10
CA LEU A 13 6.02 -7.68 1.81
C LEU A 13 4.73 -8.51 1.95
N ALA A 14 4.60 -9.29 3.02
CA ALA A 14 3.39 -10.06 3.30
C ALA A 14 2.19 -9.15 3.61
N GLN A 15 2.38 -8.13 4.44
CA GLN A 15 1.35 -7.11 4.70
C GLN A 15 1.00 -6.34 3.42
N ALA A 16 2.00 -5.89 2.65
CA ALA A 16 1.77 -5.19 1.40
C ALA A 16 0.96 -6.03 0.39
N ARG A 17 1.24 -7.34 0.29
CA ARG A 17 0.47 -8.27 -0.55
C ARG A 17 -0.96 -8.45 -0.06
N ALA A 18 -1.17 -8.56 1.25
CA ALA A 18 -2.51 -8.65 1.83
C ALA A 18 -3.32 -7.37 1.53
N VAL A 19 -2.70 -6.19 1.64
CA VAL A 19 -3.34 -4.92 1.27
C VAL A 19 -3.63 -4.87 -0.24
N ALA A 20 -2.66 -5.18 -1.10
CA ALA A 20 -2.86 -5.19 -2.54
C ALA A 20 -3.95 -6.17 -3.01
N ALA A 21 -4.13 -7.30 -2.31
CA ALA A 21 -5.23 -8.22 -2.57
C ALA A 21 -6.59 -7.67 -2.11
N GLY A 22 -6.61 -6.86 -1.05
CA GLY A 22 -7.83 -6.27 -0.49
C GLY A 22 -8.31 -4.99 -1.19
N TYR A 23 -7.47 -4.36 -2.00
CA TYR A 23 -7.75 -3.08 -2.66
C TYR A 23 -7.36 -3.09 -4.13
N GLN A 24 -8.30 -2.75 -5.01
CA GLN A 24 -8.12 -2.75 -6.48
C GLN A 24 -7.11 -1.71 -6.97
N ASN A 25 -6.78 -0.74 -6.13
CA ASN A 25 -6.00 0.42 -6.50
C ASN A 25 -4.69 0.57 -5.73
N VAL A 26 -4.25 -0.52 -5.08
CA VAL A 26 -2.98 -0.61 -4.38
C VAL A 26 -2.02 -1.51 -5.16
N PHE A 27 -0.80 -1.04 -5.37
CA PHE A 27 0.21 -1.71 -6.17
C PHE A 27 1.53 -1.78 -5.42
N ILE A 28 2.24 -2.90 -5.59
CA ILE A 28 3.64 -3.04 -5.19
C ILE A 28 4.48 -2.71 -6.43
N GLU A 29 5.32 -1.69 -6.33
CA GLU A 29 6.18 -1.19 -7.40
C GLU A 29 7.66 -1.32 -6.99
N ASN A 30 8.56 -1.38 -7.98
CA ASN A 30 10.01 -1.32 -7.77
C ASN A 30 10.53 -2.31 -6.71
N LEU A 31 9.99 -3.54 -6.68
CA LEU A 31 10.44 -4.59 -5.78
C LEU A 31 11.88 -5.01 -6.10
N GLN A 32 12.77 -4.85 -5.13
CA GLN A 32 14.19 -5.18 -5.23
C GLN A 32 14.51 -6.52 -4.53
N PRO A 33 15.64 -7.17 -4.87
CA PRO A 33 16.04 -8.45 -4.26
C PRO A 33 16.17 -8.42 -2.72
N ALA A 34 16.48 -7.27 -2.12
CA ALA A 34 16.58 -7.09 -0.68
C ALA A 34 15.22 -6.93 0.04
N GLY A 35 14.09 -7.03 -0.69
CA GLY A 35 12.76 -6.83 -0.13
C GLY A 35 12.40 -5.36 0.09
N HIS A 36 13.18 -4.42 -0.46
CA HIS A 36 12.77 -3.03 -0.59
C HIS A 36 11.76 -2.91 -1.73
N PHE A 37 10.67 -2.20 -1.49
CA PHE A 37 9.65 -1.94 -2.50
C PHE A 37 8.96 -0.62 -2.22
N GLN A 38 8.30 -0.10 -3.24
CA GLN A 38 7.37 1.00 -3.07
C GLN A 38 5.95 0.45 -3.04
N ILE A 39 5.13 0.95 -2.13
CA ILE A 39 3.69 0.74 -2.17
C ILE A 39 3.04 2.01 -2.72
N ALA A 40 2.15 1.84 -3.70
CA ALA A 40 1.52 2.92 -4.41
C ALA A 40 0.00 2.78 -4.38
N ILE A 41 -0.70 3.89 -4.16
CA ILE A 41 -2.13 4.04 -4.37
C ILE A 41 -2.33 4.87 -5.63
N ARG A 42 -3.13 4.36 -6.56
CA ARG A 42 -3.41 5.02 -7.84
C ARG A 42 -4.91 5.26 -8.02
N ASN A 43 -5.27 6.24 -8.84
CA ASN A 43 -6.67 6.44 -9.21
C ASN A 43 -7.11 5.36 -10.21
N HIS A 44 -8.14 4.58 -9.89
CA HIS A 44 -8.67 3.56 -10.81
C HIS A 44 -9.59 4.17 -11.89
N ARG A 45 -10.03 5.43 -11.74
CA ARG A 45 -10.99 6.08 -12.66
C ARG A 45 -10.33 6.67 -13.92
N ASP A 46 -9.01 6.82 -13.92
CA ASP A 46 -8.28 7.40 -15.05
C ASP A 46 -7.56 6.30 -15.84
N HIS A 47 -7.58 6.39 -17.18
CA HIS A 47 -6.89 5.45 -18.06
C HIS A 47 -5.39 5.29 -17.74
N ASP A 48 -4.76 6.36 -17.24
CA ASP A 48 -3.33 6.38 -16.91
C ASP A 48 -3.01 5.95 -15.47
N ARG A 49 -4.02 5.60 -14.67
CA ARG A 49 -3.88 5.26 -13.24
C ARG A 49 -2.98 6.24 -12.49
N GLN A 50 -3.38 7.51 -12.49
CA GLN A 50 -2.62 8.60 -11.87
C GLN A 50 -2.20 8.26 -10.44
N LEU A 51 -0.98 8.64 -10.08
CA LEU A 51 -0.40 8.41 -8.76
C LEU A 51 -1.09 9.30 -7.73
N ILE A 52 -1.73 8.69 -6.73
CA ILE A 52 -2.30 9.42 -5.58
C ILE A 52 -1.23 9.54 -4.50
N TRP A 53 -0.58 8.42 -4.18
CA TRP A 53 0.45 8.37 -3.15
C TRP A 53 1.39 7.20 -3.43
N ARG A 54 2.66 7.35 -3.08
CA ARG A 54 3.65 6.28 -3.14
C ARG A 54 4.72 6.53 -2.10
N ASN A 55 5.12 5.47 -1.40
CA ASN A 55 6.23 5.55 -0.46
C ASN A 55 7.07 4.27 -0.44
N TRP A 56 8.32 4.37 0.00
CA TRP A 56 9.15 3.19 0.28
C TRP A 56 8.67 2.48 1.54
N ASN A 57 8.77 1.15 1.54
CA ASN A 57 8.27 0.33 2.65
C ASN A 57 9.04 0.50 3.97
N TYR A 58 10.27 1.01 3.90
CA TYR A 58 11.15 1.24 5.06
C TYR A 58 11.02 2.63 5.68
N GLU A 59 10.21 3.51 5.11
CA GLU A 59 10.03 4.85 5.66
C GLU A 59 9.37 4.78 7.05
N PRO A 60 9.78 5.65 8.00
CA PRO A 60 9.36 5.56 9.40
C PRO A 60 7.84 5.57 9.60
N ASP A 61 7.10 6.21 8.68
CA ASP A 61 5.65 6.40 8.72
C ASP A 61 4.90 5.61 7.63
N ALA A 62 5.58 4.72 6.88
CA ALA A 62 5.00 4.05 5.71
C ALA A 62 3.66 3.35 6.02
N TYR A 63 3.54 2.74 7.21
CA TYR A 63 2.31 2.08 7.64
C TYR A 63 1.17 3.07 7.94
N ASP A 64 1.43 4.11 8.74
CA ASP A 64 0.42 5.09 9.13
C ASP A 64 -0.04 5.93 7.93
N ALA A 65 0.91 6.33 7.07
CA ALA A 65 0.62 7.03 5.82
C ALA A 65 -0.23 6.16 4.88
N LEU A 66 0.13 4.88 4.71
CA LEU A 66 -0.67 3.93 3.91
C LEU A 66 -2.10 3.84 4.45
N ASN A 67 -2.30 3.65 5.75
CA ASN A 67 -3.63 3.53 6.34
C ASN A 67 -4.46 4.81 6.15
N SER A 68 -3.87 5.98 6.37
CA SER A 68 -4.54 7.27 6.15
C SER A 68 -4.98 7.45 4.69
N HIS A 69 -4.13 7.07 3.74
CA HIS A 69 -4.49 7.12 2.31
C HIS A 69 -5.52 6.05 1.92
N LEU A 70 -5.49 4.86 2.50
CA LEU A 70 -6.52 3.83 2.26
C LEU A 70 -7.90 4.25 2.78
N GLN A 71 -7.96 4.93 3.93
CA GLN A 71 -9.22 5.44 4.47
C GLN A 71 -9.88 6.47 3.55
N SER A 72 -9.09 7.29 2.86
CA SER A 72 -9.57 8.38 2.00
C SER A 72 -9.73 7.98 0.54
N HIS A 73 -8.88 7.08 0.01
CA HIS A 73 -8.77 6.77 -1.42
C HIS A 73 -8.80 5.27 -1.73
N GLY A 74 -8.90 4.40 -0.73
CA GLY A 74 -8.89 2.94 -0.93
C GLY A 74 -10.14 2.46 -1.65
N LEU A 75 -9.96 1.69 -2.72
CA LEU A 75 -11.04 1.03 -3.45
C LEU A 75 -11.01 -0.47 -3.15
N LYS A 76 -11.88 -0.94 -2.26
CA LYS A 76 -11.91 -2.35 -1.86
C LYS A 76 -12.15 -3.27 -3.06
N ALA A 77 -11.41 -4.38 -3.10
CA ALA A 77 -11.73 -5.48 -4.02
C ALA A 77 -13.10 -6.07 -3.64
N SER A 78 -13.91 -6.36 -4.65
CA SER A 78 -15.23 -6.98 -4.54
C SER A 78 -15.15 -8.49 -4.38
#